data_AF-A0A6H1KL42-F1
#
_entry.id   AF-A0A6H1KL42-F1
#
_cell.length_a   1.000
_cell.length_b   1.000
_cell.length_c   1.000
_cell.angle_alpha   90.00
_cell.angle_beta   90.00
_cell.angle_gamma   90.00
#
_symmetry.space_group_name_H-M   'P 1'
#
loop_
_entity.id
_entity.type
_entity.pdbx_description
1 polymer ?
#
loop_
_entity_poly.entity_id
_entity_poly.type
_entity_poly.pdbx_seq_one_letter_code
_entity_poly.pdbx_strand_id
1 'polypeptide(L)'
;MPEVDFVDRSHEVCDADYFFMTHVDADNLNTVSDTLAKAESDAYAEGLGAITRELNTIVGAAFGSLTGPGDSTWRAAFLRMVEELLGDGERRGVVLPHGYDVIRDAAAAHADSLDEVTEPRFVEWDLWPGNCMVRDGRIVAIIDHERAFYGDPLMEFGFAGSESSAYGNATAFTRGYGHRPFTAAERTRRRLYNLHLALIQIIETNFRAHTNTEQYEWACAQLRETVALLGRYAGDCSSTPHAHTAQEPFGTRTTSCHHLRVGSSDEQQRDGGPVPPACEGKRSDPAGTARPKRGGRPPPTRSYTRRRPEFPGEVSFPPRPPLPARGGNESAEGDV
;
A
#
# COMPACT_ATOMS: atom_id res chain seq x y z
N MET A 1 8.86 -14.59 5.53
CA MET A 1 9.54 -13.32 5.21
C MET A 1 10.90 -13.66 4.60
N PRO A 2 11.33 -13.04 3.49
CA PRO A 2 12.71 -13.15 3.03
C PRO A 2 13.68 -12.59 4.10
N GLU A 3 14.86 -13.19 4.22
CA GLU A 3 15.91 -12.67 5.12
C GLU A 3 16.51 -11.39 4.55
N VAL A 4 16.70 -10.38 5.40
CA VAL A 4 17.44 -9.17 5.05
C VAL A 4 18.93 -9.45 5.25
N ASP A 5 19.66 -9.56 4.14
CA ASP A 5 21.08 -9.92 4.12
C ASP A 5 21.99 -8.74 4.47
N PHE A 6 21.56 -7.52 4.14
CA PHE A 6 22.35 -6.30 4.34
C PHE A 6 21.48 -5.04 4.35
N VAL A 7 21.86 -4.04 5.14
CA VAL A 7 21.22 -2.72 5.17
C VAL A 7 22.32 -1.64 5.15
N ASP A 8 22.14 -0.63 4.32
CA ASP A 8 23.01 0.54 4.24
C ASP A 8 22.17 1.83 4.30
N ARG A 9 22.58 2.70 5.22
CA ARG A 9 21.95 4.01 5.50
C ARG A 9 22.97 5.15 5.43
N SER A 10 24.14 4.89 4.86
CA SER A 10 25.26 5.83 4.79
C SER A 10 25.15 6.83 3.64
N HIS A 11 24.36 6.48 2.62
CA HIS A 11 24.23 7.21 1.34
C HIS A 11 25.55 7.33 0.56
N GLU A 12 26.55 6.48 0.85
CA GLU A 12 27.84 6.52 0.15
C GLU A 12 27.76 6.01 -1.30
N VAL A 13 26.87 5.04 -1.57
CA VAL A 13 26.70 4.43 -2.90
C VAL A 13 25.63 5.14 -3.73
N CYS A 14 24.53 5.55 -3.10
CA CYS A 14 23.43 6.30 -3.72
C CYS A 14 22.76 7.22 -2.70
N ASP A 15 21.97 8.18 -3.20
CA ASP A 15 21.26 9.18 -2.38
C ASP A 15 19.98 8.62 -1.71
N ALA A 16 20.05 7.39 -1.19
CA ALA A 16 18.94 6.70 -0.54
C ALA A 16 19.42 5.61 0.44
N ASP A 17 18.61 5.34 1.47
CA ASP A 17 18.72 4.10 2.25
C ASP A 17 18.41 2.92 1.33
N TYR A 18 19.17 1.83 1.45
CA TYR A 18 18.92 0.61 0.68
C TYR A 18 19.23 -0.65 1.49
N PHE A 19 18.65 -1.77 1.06
CA PHE A 19 18.91 -3.08 1.66
C PHE A 19 18.95 -4.16 0.57
N PHE A 20 19.58 -5.28 0.89
CA PHE A 20 19.51 -6.50 0.11
C PHE A 20 18.78 -7.55 0.92
N MET A 21 17.95 -8.34 0.25
CA MET A 21 17.26 -9.47 0.83
C MET A 21 17.35 -10.69 -0.08
N THR A 22 17.11 -11.86 0.50
CA THR A 22 17.08 -13.11 -0.24
C THR A 22 16.04 -13.06 -1.37
N HIS A 23 16.48 -13.35 -2.59
CA HIS A 23 15.58 -13.51 -3.72
C HIS A 23 14.71 -14.77 -3.56
N VAL A 24 13.40 -14.59 -3.64
CA VAL A 24 12.43 -15.70 -3.56
C VAL A 24 12.07 -16.15 -4.96
N ASP A 25 12.58 -17.30 -5.38
CA ASP A 25 12.25 -17.94 -6.66
C ASP A 25 10.88 -18.64 -6.58
N ALA A 26 9.82 -17.86 -6.81
CA ALA A 26 8.41 -18.26 -6.72
C ALA A 26 7.53 -17.31 -7.54
N ASP A 27 6.31 -17.74 -7.85
CA ASP A 27 5.35 -16.93 -8.58
C ASP A 27 4.67 -15.92 -7.64
N ASN A 28 4.24 -14.78 -8.17
CA ASN A 28 3.38 -13.85 -7.43
C ASN A 28 1.93 -14.33 -7.47
N LEU A 29 1.23 -14.37 -6.32
CA LEU A 29 -0.13 -14.88 -6.25
C LEU A 29 -1.11 -14.07 -7.10
N ASN A 30 -0.93 -12.75 -7.21
CA ASN A 30 -1.76 -11.90 -8.07
C ASN A 30 -1.54 -12.18 -9.57
N THR A 31 -0.35 -12.64 -9.96
CA THR A 31 -0.07 -12.99 -11.38
C THR A 31 -0.71 -14.31 -11.79
N VAL A 32 -0.77 -15.28 -10.87
CA VAL A 32 -1.33 -16.60 -11.18
C VAL A 32 -2.82 -16.71 -10.90
N SER A 33 -3.42 -15.72 -10.22
CA SER A 33 -4.80 -15.77 -9.70
C SER A 33 -5.84 -16.14 -10.75
N ASP A 34 -5.72 -15.62 -11.96
CA ASP A 34 -6.69 -15.81 -13.05
C ASP A 34 -6.67 -17.24 -13.62
N THR A 35 -5.62 -18.01 -13.32
CA THR A 35 -5.45 -19.39 -13.76
C THR A 35 -5.88 -20.42 -12.72
N LEU A 36 -6.12 -19.99 -11.49
CA LEU A 36 -6.45 -20.87 -10.37
C LEU A 36 -7.90 -21.33 -10.44
N ALA A 37 -8.14 -22.61 -10.16
CA ALA A 37 -9.48 -23.06 -9.86
C ALA A 37 -9.98 -22.40 -8.56
N LYS A 38 -11.30 -22.25 -8.41
CA LYS A 38 -11.91 -21.65 -7.22
C LYS A 38 -11.44 -22.29 -5.90
N ALA A 39 -11.30 -23.62 -5.89
CA ALA A 39 -10.83 -24.35 -4.72
C ALA A 39 -9.37 -24.03 -4.35
N GLU A 40 -8.52 -23.77 -5.34
CA GLU A 40 -7.12 -23.40 -5.11
C GLU A 40 -7.02 -21.96 -4.61
N SER A 41 -7.77 -21.04 -5.22
CA SER A 41 -7.90 -19.65 -4.73
C SER A 41 -8.40 -19.61 -3.28
N ASP A 42 -9.41 -20.41 -2.94
CA ASP A 42 -9.91 -20.52 -1.56
C ASP A 42 -8.86 -21.09 -0.61
N ALA A 43 -8.09 -22.09 -1.03
CA ALA A 43 -7.02 -22.66 -0.21
C ALA A 43 -5.91 -21.64 0.08
N TYR A 44 -5.53 -20.81 -0.90
CA TYR A 44 -4.60 -19.71 -0.67
C TYR A 44 -5.17 -18.65 0.26
N ALA A 45 -6.43 -18.26 0.08
CA ALA A 45 -7.09 -17.29 0.96
C ALA A 45 -7.19 -17.80 2.41
N GLU A 46 -7.53 -19.09 2.61
CA GLU A 46 -7.49 -19.73 3.93
C GLU A 46 -6.09 -19.74 4.54
N GLY A 47 -5.07 -20.12 3.75
CA GLY A 47 -3.68 -20.12 4.20
C GLY A 47 -3.21 -18.72 4.59
N LEU A 48 -3.60 -17.71 3.81
CA LEU A 48 -3.28 -16.31 4.11
C LEU A 48 -3.95 -15.86 5.41
N GLY A 49 -5.24 -16.19 5.61
CA GLY A 49 -5.93 -15.91 6.87
C GLY A 49 -5.24 -16.54 8.08
N ALA A 50 -4.76 -17.79 7.95
CA ALA A 50 -4.04 -18.46 9.02
C ALA A 50 -2.69 -17.78 9.33
N ILE A 51 -1.94 -17.36 8.31
CA ILE A 51 -0.68 -16.62 8.47
C ILE A 51 -0.93 -15.25 9.12
N THR A 52 -1.93 -14.49 8.64
CA THR A 52 -2.28 -13.19 9.21
C THR A 52 -2.66 -13.32 10.68
N ARG A 53 -3.42 -14.36 11.05
CA ARG A 53 -3.75 -14.64 12.44
C ARG A 53 -2.50 -14.86 13.30
N GLU A 54 -1.50 -15.58 12.79
CA GLU A 54 -0.22 -15.78 13.47
C GLU A 54 0.52 -14.44 13.66
N LEU A 55 0.61 -13.62 12.62
CA LEU A 55 1.23 -12.29 12.67
C LEU A 55 0.54 -11.40 13.72
N ASN A 56 -0.80 -11.39 13.74
CA ASN A 56 -1.57 -10.58 14.69
C ASN A 56 -1.44 -11.05 16.16
N THR A 57 -0.76 -12.16 16.44
CA THR A 57 -0.42 -12.54 17.83
C THR A 57 0.70 -11.67 18.43
N ILE A 58 1.46 -10.95 17.60
CA ILE A 58 2.52 -10.06 18.06
C ILE A 58 1.90 -8.81 18.69
N VAL A 59 2.23 -8.56 19.96
CA VAL A 59 1.73 -7.41 20.74
C VAL A 59 2.71 -6.24 20.62
N GLY A 60 2.18 -5.06 20.31
CA GLY A 60 2.93 -3.80 20.29
C GLY A 60 2.98 -3.11 21.65
N ALA A 61 3.86 -2.13 21.80
CA ALA A 61 3.92 -1.30 23.00
C ALA A 61 2.84 -0.20 23.04
N ALA A 62 2.43 0.28 21.86
CA ALA A 62 1.44 1.34 21.67
C ALA A 62 0.78 1.17 20.29
N PHE A 63 -0.35 1.85 20.05
CA PHE A 63 -1.00 1.88 18.74
C PHE A 63 -0.26 2.81 17.77
N GLY A 64 -0.26 2.51 16.47
CA GLY A 64 0.41 3.29 15.43
C GLY A 64 1.76 2.72 15.01
N SER A 65 2.70 3.61 14.63
CA SER A 65 3.98 3.25 13.99
C SER A 65 4.76 2.15 14.75
N LEU A 66 5.38 1.24 14.00
CA LEU A 66 6.29 0.21 14.55
C LEU A 66 7.51 0.81 15.26
N THR A 67 7.93 2.01 14.86
CA THR A 67 9.12 2.70 15.39
C THR A 67 8.80 3.79 16.40
N GLY A 68 7.51 4.06 16.63
CA GLY A 68 7.02 5.06 17.57
C GLY A 68 7.22 6.54 17.14
N PRO A 69 6.79 7.50 17.98
CA PRO A 69 5.91 7.28 19.13
C PRO A 69 4.54 6.77 18.69
N GLY A 70 3.86 6.02 19.56
CA GLY A 70 2.50 5.54 19.33
C GLY A 70 1.47 6.23 20.21
N ASP A 71 0.20 5.93 19.98
CA ASP A 71 -0.95 6.41 20.75
C ASP A 71 -1.39 5.38 21.79
N SER A 72 -2.00 5.87 22.87
CA SER A 72 -2.52 5.02 23.96
C SER A 72 -3.85 4.35 23.64
N THR A 73 -4.58 4.84 22.63
CA THR A 73 -5.86 4.26 22.19
C THR A 73 -5.86 4.08 20.68
N TRP A 74 -6.56 3.03 20.23
CA TRP A 74 -6.70 2.80 18.80
C TRP A 74 -7.50 3.90 18.10
N ARG A 75 -8.53 4.45 18.77
CA ARG A 75 -9.26 5.62 18.25
C ARG A 75 -8.31 6.76 17.89
N ALA A 76 -7.42 7.15 18.81
CA ALA A 76 -6.50 8.26 18.59
C ALA A 76 -5.57 7.97 17.41
N ALA A 77 -4.96 6.78 17.37
CA ALA A 77 -4.10 6.35 16.28
C ALA A 77 -4.81 6.39 14.93
N PHE A 78 -5.98 5.75 14.83
CA PHE A 78 -6.71 5.63 13.58
C PHE A 78 -7.21 6.99 13.06
N LEU A 79 -7.79 7.83 13.93
CA LEU A 79 -8.23 9.16 13.52
C LEU A 79 -7.06 10.04 13.09
N ARG A 80 -5.89 9.90 13.73
CA ARG A 80 -4.67 10.58 13.29
C ARG A 80 -4.20 10.08 11.91
N MET A 81 -4.20 8.77 11.66
CA MET A 81 -3.87 8.21 10.34
C MET A 81 -4.82 8.72 9.24
N VAL A 82 -6.11 8.84 9.52
CA VAL A 82 -7.09 9.42 8.58
C VAL A 82 -6.80 10.91 8.36
N GLU A 83 -6.55 11.69 9.42
CA GLU A 83 -6.30 13.12 9.30
C GLU A 83 -4.98 13.43 8.56
N GLU A 84 -3.91 12.68 8.83
CA GLU A 84 -2.62 12.81 8.13
C GLU A 84 -2.81 12.62 6.62
N LEU A 85 -3.55 11.57 6.23
CA LEU A 85 -3.86 11.26 4.85
C LEU A 85 -4.74 12.34 4.19
N LEU A 86 -5.81 12.79 4.87
CA LEU A 86 -6.65 13.88 4.39
C LEU A 86 -5.84 15.17 4.19
N GLY A 87 -4.95 15.49 5.13
CA GLY A 87 -4.06 16.64 5.03
C GLY A 87 -3.11 16.54 3.82
N ASP A 88 -2.62 15.35 3.48
CA ASP A 88 -1.86 15.13 2.23
C ASP A 88 -2.71 15.39 0.99
N GLY A 89 -3.96 14.90 0.99
CA GLY A 89 -4.92 15.18 -0.07
C GLY A 89 -5.15 16.68 -0.27
N GLU A 90 -5.40 17.42 0.82
CA GLU A 90 -5.61 18.88 0.80
C GLU A 90 -4.36 19.61 0.27
N ARG A 91 -3.17 19.28 0.79
CA ARG A 91 -1.90 19.87 0.34
C ARG A 91 -1.65 19.66 -1.15
N ARG A 92 -2.12 18.54 -1.71
CA ARG A 92 -1.95 18.19 -3.12
C ARG A 92 -3.15 18.54 -4.00
N GLY A 93 -4.20 19.16 -3.44
CA GLY A 93 -5.41 19.51 -4.18
C GLY A 93 -6.16 18.31 -4.76
N VAL A 94 -6.08 17.15 -4.12
CA VAL A 94 -6.84 15.95 -4.52
C VAL A 94 -8.32 16.23 -4.31
N VAL A 95 -9.15 15.97 -5.32
CA VAL A 95 -10.60 16.11 -5.21
C VAL A 95 -11.19 14.83 -4.63
N LEU A 96 -12.00 14.94 -3.58
CA LEU A 96 -12.75 13.82 -3.02
C LEU A 96 -14.22 13.91 -3.43
N PRO A 97 -14.91 12.77 -3.69
CA PRO A 97 -16.31 12.75 -4.14
C PRO A 97 -17.32 13.32 -3.13
N HIS A 98 -16.98 13.36 -1.84
CA HIS A 98 -17.85 13.90 -0.78
C HIS A 98 -17.29 15.17 -0.11
N GLY A 99 -16.12 15.65 -0.55
CA GLY A 99 -15.37 16.70 0.17
C GLY A 99 -14.74 16.19 1.48
N TYR A 100 -13.74 16.90 1.99
CA TYR A 100 -12.96 16.47 3.16
C TYR A 100 -13.77 16.48 4.46
N ASP A 101 -14.60 17.50 4.67
CA ASP A 101 -15.39 17.64 5.91
C ASP A 101 -16.37 16.48 6.11
N VAL A 102 -17.04 16.02 5.04
CA VAL A 102 -17.95 14.86 5.11
C VAL A 102 -17.21 13.59 5.53
N ILE A 103 -15.97 13.43 5.08
CA ILE A 103 -15.14 12.26 5.46
C ILE A 103 -14.72 12.36 6.92
N ARG A 104 -14.33 13.54 7.40
CA ARG A 104 -14.01 13.78 8.82
C ARG A 104 -15.23 13.52 9.70
N ASP A 105 -16.39 14.03 9.31
CA ASP A 105 -17.66 13.83 10.02
C ASP A 105 -18.06 12.36 10.08
N ALA A 106 -17.93 11.63 8.96
CA ALA A 106 -18.18 10.20 8.92
C ALA A 106 -17.22 9.44 9.85
N ALA A 107 -15.92 9.74 9.85
CA ALA A 107 -14.98 9.10 10.75
C ALA A 107 -15.31 9.39 12.23
N ALA A 108 -15.61 10.65 12.56
CA ALA A 108 -15.95 11.08 13.91
C ALA A 108 -17.25 10.46 14.44
N ALA A 109 -18.29 10.38 13.60
CA ALA A 109 -19.61 9.86 13.97
C ALA A 109 -19.62 8.36 14.32
N HIS A 110 -18.57 7.62 13.97
CA HIS A 110 -18.43 6.18 14.23
C HIS A 110 -17.19 5.84 15.06
N ALA A 111 -16.49 6.85 15.58
CA ALA A 111 -15.25 6.67 16.33
C ALA A 111 -15.46 5.94 17.67
N ASP A 112 -16.69 5.92 18.20
CA ASP A 112 -17.13 5.10 19.33
C ASP A 112 -16.76 3.63 19.17
N SER A 113 -17.00 3.06 17.98
CA SER A 113 -16.69 1.67 17.67
C SER A 113 -15.21 1.28 17.83
N LEU A 114 -14.28 2.25 17.73
CA LEU A 114 -12.84 2.03 17.83
C LEU A 114 -12.37 1.79 19.27
N ASP A 115 -13.15 2.19 20.28
CA ASP A 115 -12.77 2.03 21.71
C ASP A 115 -12.81 0.58 22.18
N GLU A 116 -13.48 -0.33 21.45
CA GLU A 116 -13.46 -1.76 21.76
C GLU A 116 -12.06 -2.39 21.56
N VAL A 117 -11.19 -1.72 20.79
CA VAL A 117 -9.83 -2.19 20.50
C VAL A 117 -8.90 -1.67 21.59
N THR A 118 -8.54 -2.56 22.50
CA THR A 118 -7.77 -2.23 23.71
C THR A 118 -6.34 -2.73 23.70
N GLU A 119 -5.96 -3.56 22.73
CA GLU A 119 -4.63 -4.13 22.63
C GLU A 119 -4.01 -3.89 21.25
N PRO A 120 -2.82 -3.24 21.17
CA PRO A 120 -2.11 -3.03 19.93
C PRO A 120 -1.54 -4.35 19.40
N ARG A 121 -2.02 -4.80 18.24
CA ARG A 121 -1.53 -6.01 17.56
C ARG A 121 -0.82 -5.64 16.27
N PHE A 122 0.22 -6.37 15.90
CA PHE A 122 0.89 -6.17 14.62
C PHE A 122 -0.11 -6.39 13.48
N VAL A 123 -0.23 -5.43 12.57
CA VAL A 123 -1.10 -5.47 11.39
C VAL A 123 -0.23 -5.38 10.15
N GLU A 124 -0.28 -6.41 9.30
CA GLU A 124 0.39 -6.46 8.00
C GLU A 124 -0.52 -5.85 6.93
N TRP A 125 -0.80 -4.55 7.07
CA TRP A 125 -1.91 -3.89 6.40
C TRP A 125 -1.96 -4.08 4.88
N ASP A 126 -0.80 -4.12 4.21
CA ASP A 126 -0.71 -4.31 2.76
C ASP A 126 -0.61 -5.78 2.34
N LEU A 127 -1.21 -6.71 3.10
CA LEU A 127 -1.21 -8.13 2.77
C LEU A 127 -2.31 -8.50 1.76
N TRP A 128 -2.14 -8.07 0.52
CA TRP A 128 -2.96 -8.48 -0.62
C TRP A 128 -2.23 -9.53 -1.48
N PRO A 129 -2.89 -10.21 -2.44
CA PRO A 129 -2.25 -11.24 -3.28
C PRO A 129 -0.98 -10.77 -3.99
N GLY A 130 -0.86 -9.47 -4.29
CA GLY A 130 0.32 -8.89 -4.93
C GLY A 130 1.58 -8.92 -4.05
N ASN A 131 1.44 -9.08 -2.74
CA ASN A 131 2.55 -9.16 -1.79
C ASN A 131 2.80 -10.59 -1.28
N CYS A 132 2.22 -11.59 -1.96
CA CYS A 132 2.36 -13.01 -1.62
C CYS A 132 3.09 -13.77 -2.73
N MET A 133 4.13 -14.52 -2.36
CA MET A 133 4.86 -15.42 -3.26
C MET A 133 4.42 -16.86 -3.03
N VAL A 134 4.15 -17.59 -4.12
CA VAL A 134 3.61 -18.94 -4.11
C VAL A 134 4.42 -19.93 -4.94
N ARG A 135 4.55 -21.15 -4.44
CA ARG A 135 5.22 -22.26 -5.11
C ARG A 135 4.65 -23.58 -4.63
N ASP A 136 4.42 -24.53 -5.54
CA ASP A 136 3.91 -25.87 -5.24
C ASP A 136 2.64 -25.89 -4.38
N GLY A 137 1.70 -24.98 -4.65
CA GLY A 137 0.43 -24.90 -3.93
C GLY A 137 0.53 -24.30 -2.52
N ARG A 138 1.61 -23.57 -2.20
CA ARG A 138 1.84 -22.97 -0.89
C ARG A 138 2.28 -21.52 -0.99
N ILE A 139 1.93 -20.71 0.00
CA ILE A 139 2.55 -19.40 0.23
C ILE A 139 3.93 -19.66 0.82
N VAL A 140 4.97 -19.17 0.15
CA VAL A 140 6.38 -19.37 0.54
C VAL A 140 7.04 -18.08 1.01
N ALA A 141 6.51 -16.92 0.64
CA ALA A 141 6.92 -15.65 1.22
C ALA A 141 5.78 -14.63 1.20
N ILE A 142 5.87 -13.70 2.13
CA ILE A 142 5.15 -12.43 2.11
C ILE A 142 6.24 -11.35 2.01
N ILE A 143 5.99 -10.31 1.25
CA ILE A 143 6.92 -9.20 1.00
C ILE A 143 6.22 -7.86 1.26
N ASP A 144 6.96 -6.76 1.18
CA ASP A 144 6.46 -5.39 1.25
C ASP A 144 5.75 -5.02 2.57
N HIS A 145 6.54 -4.93 3.65
CA HIS A 145 6.06 -4.63 5.01
C HIS A 145 5.98 -3.12 5.31
N GLU A 146 6.02 -2.26 4.29
CA GLU A 146 6.19 -0.81 4.47
C GLU A 146 5.04 -0.16 5.24
N ARG A 147 3.85 -0.79 5.19
CA ARG A 147 2.62 -0.29 5.82
C ARG A 147 2.28 -0.99 7.13
N ALA A 148 3.18 -1.82 7.66
CA ALA A 148 2.91 -2.50 8.90
C ALA A 148 2.88 -1.51 10.09
N PHE A 149 1.97 -1.72 11.02
CA PHE A 149 1.81 -0.92 12.24
C PHE A 149 1.19 -1.75 13.36
N TYR A 150 1.07 -1.17 14.55
CA TYR A 150 0.33 -1.77 15.66
C TYR A 150 -1.10 -1.21 15.75
N GLY A 151 -2.12 -2.05 15.59
CA GLY A 151 -3.52 -1.63 15.44
C GLY A 151 -4.55 -2.70 15.76
N ASP A 152 -5.76 -2.50 15.23
CA ASP A 152 -6.82 -3.53 15.22
C ASP A 152 -6.52 -4.58 14.15
N PRO A 153 -6.41 -5.88 14.47
CA PRO A 153 -6.33 -6.96 13.49
C PRO A 153 -7.45 -6.96 12.45
N LEU A 154 -8.62 -6.42 12.78
CA LEU A 154 -9.68 -6.27 11.79
C LEU A 154 -9.28 -5.31 10.68
N MET A 155 -8.27 -4.46 10.88
CA MET A 155 -7.78 -3.58 9.85
C MET A 155 -7.19 -4.34 8.67
N GLU A 156 -6.67 -5.56 8.80
CA GLU A 156 -6.06 -6.36 7.71
C GLU A 156 -6.84 -6.37 6.37
N PHE A 157 -6.12 -6.27 5.24
CA PHE A 157 -6.71 -6.20 3.89
C PHE A 157 -7.63 -7.39 3.57
N GLY A 158 -7.29 -8.59 4.04
CA GLY A 158 -8.08 -9.80 3.81
C GLY A 158 -9.53 -9.72 4.32
N PHE A 159 -9.83 -8.78 5.22
CA PHE A 159 -11.20 -8.52 5.69
C PHE A 159 -11.96 -7.45 4.89
N ALA A 160 -11.32 -6.71 3.97
CA ALA A 160 -11.96 -5.61 3.24
C ALA A 160 -13.22 -6.07 2.48
N GLY A 161 -13.16 -7.27 1.90
CA GLY A 161 -14.26 -7.94 1.19
C GLY A 161 -15.49 -8.28 2.05
N SER A 162 -15.42 -8.14 3.37
CA SER A 162 -16.55 -8.41 4.27
C SER A 162 -17.64 -7.34 4.25
N GLU A 163 -17.27 -6.10 3.92
CA GLU A 163 -18.18 -4.95 3.87
C GLU A 163 -18.23 -4.28 2.48
N SER A 164 -17.36 -4.65 1.54
CA SER A 164 -17.50 -4.26 0.12
C SER A 164 -16.98 -5.35 -0.80
N SER A 165 -17.85 -5.81 -1.72
CA SER A 165 -17.51 -6.84 -2.70
C SER A 165 -16.45 -6.41 -3.73
N ALA A 166 -16.18 -5.11 -3.84
CA ALA A 166 -15.15 -4.59 -4.74
C ALA A 166 -13.73 -5.02 -4.33
N TYR A 167 -13.53 -5.32 -3.04
CA TYR A 167 -12.27 -5.87 -2.53
C TYR A 167 -12.25 -7.41 -2.51
N GLY A 168 -13.16 -8.05 -3.26
CA GLY A 168 -13.27 -9.49 -3.36
C GLY A 168 -14.12 -10.13 -2.26
N ASN A 169 -14.01 -11.45 -2.12
CA ASN A 169 -14.79 -12.23 -1.16
C ASN A 169 -13.92 -12.67 0.03
N ALA A 170 -14.17 -12.08 1.21
CA ALA A 170 -13.40 -12.36 2.43
C ALA A 170 -13.73 -13.71 3.08
N THR A 171 -14.66 -14.52 2.56
CA THR A 171 -15.17 -15.74 3.25
C THR A 171 -14.07 -16.77 3.52
N ALA A 172 -13.25 -17.09 2.52
CA ALA A 172 -12.18 -18.09 2.68
C ALA A 172 -11.07 -17.58 3.61
N PHE A 173 -10.66 -16.32 3.46
CA PHE A 173 -9.73 -15.66 4.38
C PHE A 173 -10.24 -15.65 5.83
N THR A 174 -11.49 -15.22 6.05
CA THR A 174 -12.11 -15.17 7.38
C THR A 174 -12.17 -16.56 8.03
N ARG A 175 -12.45 -17.61 7.24
CA ARG A 175 -12.42 -19.00 7.70
C ARG A 175 -11.01 -19.43 8.12
N GLY A 176 -10.00 -19.16 7.31
CA GLY A 176 -8.60 -19.48 7.62
C GLY A 176 -8.05 -18.71 8.82
N TYR A 177 -8.44 -17.44 8.95
CA TYR A 177 -8.15 -16.63 10.13
C TYR A 177 -8.86 -17.15 11.39
N GLY A 178 -9.98 -17.85 11.23
CA GLY A 178 -10.79 -18.33 12.35
C GLY A 178 -11.53 -17.21 13.07
N HIS A 179 -11.90 -16.14 12.37
CA HIS A 179 -12.73 -15.08 12.94
C HIS A 179 -14.18 -15.57 13.04
N ARG A 180 -14.83 -15.29 14.17
CA ARG A 180 -16.28 -15.53 14.33
C ARG A 180 -17.09 -14.59 13.41
N PRO A 181 -18.42 -14.78 13.25
CA PRO A 181 -19.23 -13.78 12.58
C PRO A 181 -19.05 -12.38 13.19
N PHE A 182 -18.93 -11.36 12.33
CA PHE A 182 -18.72 -9.98 12.75
C PHE A 182 -19.91 -9.43 13.55
N THR A 183 -19.62 -8.78 14.68
CA THR A 183 -20.61 -7.98 15.42
C THR A 183 -20.96 -6.70 14.64
N ALA A 184 -22.01 -6.00 15.07
CA ALA A 184 -22.34 -4.70 14.48
C ALA A 184 -21.20 -3.69 14.60
N ALA A 185 -20.52 -3.62 15.74
CA ALA A 185 -19.39 -2.71 15.96
C ALA A 185 -18.19 -3.06 15.08
N GLU A 186 -17.88 -4.35 14.90
CA GLU A 186 -16.80 -4.81 14.02
C GLU A 186 -17.08 -4.47 12.55
N ARG A 187 -18.34 -4.57 12.11
CA ARG A 187 -18.75 -4.14 10.76
C ARG A 187 -18.60 -2.63 10.58
N THR A 188 -18.95 -1.84 11.60
CA THR A 188 -18.72 -0.39 11.60
C THR A 188 -17.22 -0.08 11.49
N ARG A 189 -16.37 -0.73 12.29
CA ARG A 189 -14.90 -0.59 12.18
C ARG A 189 -14.41 -0.98 10.80
N ARG A 190 -14.90 -2.09 10.23
CA ARG A 190 -14.51 -2.48 8.86
C ARG A 190 -14.88 -1.46 7.79
N ARG A 191 -16.02 -0.79 7.94
CA ARG A 191 -16.39 0.32 7.04
C ARG A 191 -15.47 1.51 7.22
N LEU A 192 -15.11 1.89 8.45
CA LEU A 192 -14.10 2.93 8.69
C LEU A 192 -12.75 2.60 8.03
N TYR A 193 -12.31 1.35 8.13
CA TYR A 193 -11.06 0.90 7.53
C TYR A 193 -11.15 0.80 6.00
N ASN A 194 -12.30 0.44 5.43
CA ASN A 194 -12.53 0.52 3.97
C ASN A 194 -12.56 1.97 3.48
N LEU A 195 -13.05 2.91 4.30
CA LEU A 195 -13.01 4.34 4.01
C LEU A 195 -11.55 4.80 3.97
N HIS A 196 -10.75 4.41 4.96
CA HIS A 196 -9.31 4.71 4.97
C HIS A 196 -8.58 4.11 3.75
N LEU A 197 -8.86 2.85 3.39
CA LEU A 197 -8.30 2.21 2.21
C LEU A 197 -8.66 2.96 0.91
N ALA A 198 -9.92 3.33 0.73
CA ALA A 198 -10.35 4.08 -0.45
C ALA A 198 -9.69 5.47 -0.51
N LEU A 199 -9.50 6.14 0.62
CA LEU A 199 -8.76 7.41 0.68
C LEU A 199 -7.31 7.24 0.23
N ILE A 200 -6.62 6.20 0.71
CA ILE A 200 -5.24 5.88 0.27
C ILE A 200 -5.21 5.74 -1.24
N GLN A 201 -6.12 4.93 -1.78
CA GLN A 201 -6.16 4.64 -3.22
C GLN A 201 -6.50 5.87 -4.08
N ILE A 202 -7.26 6.84 -3.55
CA ILE A 202 -7.54 8.11 -4.23
C ILE A 202 -6.36 9.08 -4.12
N ILE A 203 -5.77 9.24 -2.94
CA ILE A 203 -4.76 10.26 -2.69
C ILE A 203 -3.40 9.84 -3.29
N GLU A 204 -3.09 8.54 -3.25
CA GLU A 204 -1.85 8.02 -3.82
C GLU A 204 -1.81 8.02 -5.35
N THR A 205 -2.95 8.10 -6.05
CA THR A 205 -2.92 8.18 -7.52
C THR A 205 -2.13 9.39 -8.02
N ASN A 206 -2.10 10.48 -7.24
CA ASN A 206 -1.31 11.68 -7.55
C ASN A 206 0.20 11.48 -7.40
N PHE A 207 0.66 10.45 -6.70
CA PHE A 207 2.07 10.16 -6.48
C PHE A 207 2.58 9.04 -7.40
N ARG A 208 1.68 8.18 -7.89
CA ARG A 208 2.00 6.99 -8.69
C ARG A 208 2.06 7.24 -10.21
N ALA A 209 1.90 8.49 -10.65
CA ALA A 209 2.02 8.91 -12.05
C ALA A 209 1.23 8.03 -13.04
N HIS A 210 0.02 7.60 -12.65
CA HIS A 210 -0.85 6.81 -13.52
C HIS A 210 -1.15 7.53 -14.83
N THR A 211 -1.22 6.77 -15.91
CA THR A 211 -1.46 7.30 -17.26
C THR A 211 -2.95 7.48 -17.59
N ASN A 212 -3.85 6.96 -16.74
CA ASN A 212 -5.30 7.06 -16.87
C ASN A 212 -5.99 7.33 -15.52
N THR A 213 -7.30 7.57 -15.55
CA THR A 213 -8.13 7.88 -14.37
C THR A 213 -8.86 6.67 -13.78
N GLU A 214 -8.68 5.46 -14.33
CA GLU A 214 -9.49 4.28 -13.99
C GLU A 214 -9.39 3.93 -12.50
N GLN A 215 -8.17 3.91 -11.96
CA GLN A 215 -7.95 3.62 -10.54
C GLN A 215 -8.57 4.70 -9.64
N TYR A 216 -8.44 5.98 -10.01
CA TYR A 216 -9.02 7.09 -9.26
C TYR A 216 -10.55 7.01 -9.26
N GLU A 217 -11.17 6.77 -10.42
CA GLU A 217 -12.61 6.65 -10.57
C GLU A 217 -13.17 5.45 -9.80
N TRP A 218 -12.48 4.32 -9.88
CA TRP A 218 -12.81 3.10 -9.13
C TRP A 218 -12.72 3.34 -7.62
N ALA A 219 -11.64 3.96 -7.13
CA ALA A 219 -11.47 4.25 -5.71
C ALA A 219 -12.50 5.28 -5.20
N CYS A 220 -12.84 6.29 -6.03
CA CYS A 220 -13.95 7.20 -5.74
C CYS A 220 -15.29 6.48 -5.62
N ALA A 221 -15.54 5.42 -6.41
CA ALA A 221 -16.74 4.61 -6.26
C ALA A 221 -16.75 3.86 -4.93
N GLN A 222 -15.61 3.32 -4.49
CA GLN A 222 -15.49 2.64 -3.19
C GLN A 222 -15.68 3.58 -2.02
N LEU A 223 -15.16 4.82 -2.12
CA LEU A 223 -15.38 5.83 -1.10
C LEU A 223 -16.87 6.20 -1.00
N ARG A 224 -17.57 6.37 -2.14
CA ARG A 224 -19.02 6.63 -2.17
C ARG A 224 -19.82 5.51 -1.51
N GLU A 225 -19.53 4.25 -1.88
CA GLU A 225 -20.21 3.09 -1.29
C GLU A 225 -20.00 3.05 0.23
N THR A 226 -18.76 3.26 0.67
CA THR A 226 -18.40 3.16 2.08
C THR A 226 -19.03 4.28 2.91
N VAL A 227 -19.01 5.52 2.41
CA VAL A 227 -19.71 6.66 3.06
C VAL A 227 -21.21 6.39 3.15
N ALA A 228 -21.84 5.81 2.12
CA ALA A 228 -23.25 5.44 2.17
C ALA A 228 -23.54 4.31 3.18
N LEU A 229 -22.61 3.36 3.36
CA LEU A 229 -22.70 2.29 4.35
C LEU A 229 -22.55 2.78 5.79
N LEU A 230 -21.76 3.84 6.01
CA LEU A 230 -21.61 4.53 7.29
C LEU A 230 -22.83 5.43 7.57
N GLY A 231 -23.30 6.18 6.57
CA GLY A 231 -24.43 7.11 6.66
C GLY A 231 -25.83 6.49 6.78
N ARG A 232 -25.97 5.15 6.79
CA ARG A 232 -27.24 4.46 7.09
C ARG A 232 -27.45 4.38 8.61
N TYR A 233 -27.66 5.52 9.26
CA TYR A 233 -28.17 5.59 10.62
C TYR A 233 -29.70 5.62 10.64
N ALA A 234 -30.30 4.86 11.55
CA ALA A 234 -31.73 4.84 11.79
C ALA A 234 -32.24 6.22 12.23
N GLY A 235 -33.08 6.84 11.41
CA GLY A 235 -33.74 8.11 11.69
C GLY A 235 -34.48 8.61 10.47
N ASP A 236 -35.77 8.28 10.40
CA ASP A 236 -36.73 8.89 9.49
C ASP A 236 -36.63 10.42 9.56
N CYS A 237 -36.34 11.07 8.44
CA CYS A 237 -36.72 12.46 8.15
C CYS A 237 -36.34 12.77 6.69
N SER A 238 -37.37 12.76 5.85
CA SER A 238 -37.39 13.35 4.52
C SER A 238 -36.81 14.76 4.48
N SER A 239 -35.82 14.99 3.63
CA SER A 239 -35.65 16.29 2.95
C SER A 239 -34.82 16.13 1.68
N THR A 240 -35.55 16.06 0.56
CA THR A 240 -35.26 16.52 -0.82
C THR A 240 -33.81 16.67 -1.33
N PRO A 241 -33.51 16.12 -2.53
CA PRO A 241 -32.22 16.35 -3.19
C PRO A 241 -32.17 17.74 -3.83
N HIS A 242 -31.14 18.53 -3.49
CA HIS A 242 -30.79 19.70 -4.27
C HIS A 242 -30.17 19.27 -5.61
N ALA A 243 -30.72 19.84 -6.67
CA ALA A 243 -30.36 19.57 -8.05
C ALA A 243 -28.87 19.82 -8.32
N HIS A 244 -28.20 18.83 -8.92
CA HIS A 244 -26.91 19.00 -9.56
C HIS A 244 -27.07 19.84 -10.83
N THR A 245 -26.48 21.03 -10.84
CA THR A 245 -26.25 21.78 -12.06
C THR A 245 -25.11 21.12 -12.83
N ALA A 246 -25.39 20.68 -14.05
CA ALA A 246 -24.40 20.17 -14.98
C ALA A 246 -23.38 21.26 -15.33
N GLN A 247 -22.10 20.89 -15.39
CA GLN A 247 -21.05 21.76 -15.94
C GLN A 247 -20.29 21.03 -17.04
N GLU A 248 -20.24 21.70 -18.19
CA GLU A 248 -19.71 21.25 -19.48
C GLU A 248 -18.17 21.16 -19.54
N PRO A 249 -17.60 20.47 -20.56
CA PRO A 249 -16.26 19.91 -20.49
C PRO A 249 -15.14 20.92 -20.82
N PHE A 250 -13.97 20.63 -20.26
CA PHE A 250 -12.61 21.08 -20.62
C PHE A 250 -12.49 22.15 -21.71
N GLY A 251 -12.36 23.41 -21.26
CA GLY A 251 -11.86 24.51 -22.07
C GLY A 251 -10.35 24.70 -21.84
N THR A 252 -9.54 24.38 -22.85
CA THR A 252 -8.14 24.79 -22.92
C THR A 252 -8.03 26.32 -22.87
N ARG A 253 -7.40 26.86 -21.81
CA ARG A 253 -6.85 28.22 -21.83
C ARG A 253 -5.40 28.20 -21.35
N THR A 254 -4.52 28.30 -22.32
CA THR A 254 -3.15 28.78 -22.18
C THR A 254 -3.21 30.19 -21.61
N THR A 255 -2.55 30.47 -20.49
CA THR A 255 -2.23 31.85 -20.10
C THR A 255 -0.83 31.90 -19.51
N SER A 256 -0.09 32.89 -20.02
CA SER A 256 1.33 33.14 -19.88
C SER A 256 1.81 33.22 -18.43
N CYS A 257 2.92 32.55 -18.15
CA CYS A 257 3.65 32.64 -16.90
C CYS A 257 4.48 33.93 -16.89
N HIS A 258 4.02 34.94 -16.14
CA HIS A 258 4.86 36.04 -15.71
C HIS A 258 5.20 35.87 -14.23
N HIS A 259 6.49 35.74 -13.96
CA HIS A 259 7.12 35.84 -12.65
C HIS A 259 6.57 37.02 -11.84
N LEU A 260 6.21 36.78 -10.57
CA LEU A 260 6.30 37.79 -9.52
C LEU A 260 6.63 37.12 -8.19
N ARG A 261 7.60 37.75 -7.52
CA ARG A 261 8.35 37.32 -6.34
C ARG A 261 7.47 37.22 -5.09
N VAL A 262 7.83 36.25 -4.26
CA VAL A 262 7.55 36.21 -2.82
C VAL A 262 8.27 37.39 -2.16
N GLY A 263 7.51 38.32 -1.59
CA GLY A 263 8.00 39.35 -0.67
C GLY A 263 7.77 38.88 0.76
N SER A 264 8.86 38.76 1.53
CA SER A 264 8.81 38.63 2.99
C SER A 264 9.01 40.02 3.59
N SER A 265 8.25 40.36 4.62
CA SER A 265 8.49 41.51 5.49
C SER A 265 8.54 41.01 6.92
N ASP A 266 9.68 41.13 7.60
CA ASP A 266 9.88 42.23 8.56
C ASP A 266 11.32 42.28 9.09
N GLU A 267 11.75 43.52 9.34
CA GLU A 267 13.11 44.05 9.50
C GLU A 267 13.79 43.74 10.85
N GLN A 268 15.14 43.71 10.86
CA GLN A 268 15.96 44.69 11.60
C GLN A 268 17.48 44.59 11.29
N GLN A 269 17.96 45.54 10.47
CA GLN A 269 19.10 46.45 10.70
C GLN A 269 20.53 45.93 11.05
N ARG A 270 21.51 46.17 10.15
CA ARG A 270 22.63 47.15 10.29
C ARG A 270 23.75 47.02 9.21
N ASP A 271 24.14 48.19 8.69
CA ASP A 271 25.45 48.68 8.21
C ASP A 271 26.29 47.97 7.10
N GLY A 272 26.34 48.61 5.92
CA GLY A 272 27.51 49.38 5.44
C GLY A 272 28.66 48.67 4.71
N GLY A 273 28.80 48.91 3.39
CA GLY A 273 30.10 48.81 2.67
C GLY A 273 30.00 48.45 1.17
N PRO A 274 30.79 49.06 0.25
CA PRO A 274 30.44 49.19 -1.17
C PRO A 274 31.01 48.12 -2.12
N VAL A 275 30.30 47.93 -3.23
CA VAL A 275 30.62 47.09 -4.42
C VAL A 275 31.47 47.87 -5.44
N PRO A 276 32.38 47.22 -6.19
CA PRO A 276 32.79 47.68 -7.52
C PRO A 276 32.34 46.73 -8.66
N PRO A 277 32.33 47.22 -9.92
CA PRO A 277 31.34 46.80 -10.92
C PRO A 277 31.85 45.80 -11.98
N ALA A 278 30.87 45.34 -12.75
CA ALA A 278 30.92 44.40 -13.87
C ALA A 278 31.74 44.87 -15.08
N CYS A 279 32.24 43.90 -15.86
CA CYS A 279 32.62 44.09 -17.26
C CYS A 279 32.02 42.99 -18.14
N GLU A 280 31.55 43.44 -19.29
CA GLU A 280 30.75 42.76 -20.31
C GLU A 280 31.55 41.81 -21.22
N GLY A 281 30.85 40.85 -21.83
CA GLY A 281 30.74 40.85 -23.30
C GLY A 281 31.58 39.86 -24.15
N LYS A 282 30.83 38.95 -24.78
CA LYS A 282 30.88 38.53 -26.21
C LYS A 282 31.60 37.23 -26.65
N ARG A 283 30.75 36.30 -27.11
CA ARG A 283 30.66 35.65 -28.46
C ARG A 283 31.67 34.55 -28.90
N SER A 284 31.09 33.35 -29.12
CA SER A 284 31.16 32.41 -30.26
C SER A 284 32.49 31.78 -30.75
N ASP A 285 32.63 30.45 -30.50
CA ASP A 285 33.05 29.28 -31.33
C ASP A 285 33.80 29.42 -32.68
N PRO A 286 34.53 28.40 -33.24
CA PRO A 286 34.50 26.96 -32.93
C PRO A 286 35.86 26.17 -32.95
N ALA A 287 35.76 24.87 -32.60
CA ALA A 287 36.56 23.70 -33.05
C ALA A 287 38.07 23.59 -32.74
N GLY A 288 38.45 22.48 -32.07
CA GLY A 288 39.75 21.83 -32.32
C GLY A 288 40.40 21.07 -31.16
N THR A 289 40.58 19.77 -31.37
CA THR A 289 41.64 18.88 -30.85
C THR A 289 41.45 18.17 -29.49
N ALA A 290 41.49 16.83 -29.61
CA ALA A 290 41.43 15.82 -28.57
C ALA A 290 42.72 15.74 -27.73
N ARG A 291 42.58 15.30 -26.48
CA ARG A 291 43.68 14.82 -25.61
C ARG A 291 43.36 13.42 -25.06
N PRO A 292 44.37 12.54 -24.89
CA PRO A 292 44.15 11.11 -24.69
C PRO A 292 43.84 10.74 -23.23
N LYS A 293 43.05 9.66 -23.09
CA LYS A 293 42.70 8.99 -21.82
C LYS A 293 43.93 8.38 -21.15
N ARG A 294 44.15 8.69 -19.87
CA ARG A 294 45.06 7.93 -18.99
C ARG A 294 44.29 6.74 -18.40
N GLY A 295 44.79 5.53 -18.67
CA GLY A 295 44.27 4.29 -18.11
C GLY A 295 44.59 4.14 -16.62
N GLY A 296 43.55 3.89 -15.82
CA GLY A 296 43.63 3.40 -14.46
C GLY A 296 43.17 1.94 -14.43
N ARG A 297 43.96 1.07 -13.80
CA ARG A 297 43.71 -0.37 -13.62
C ARG A 297 42.62 -0.57 -12.56
N PRO A 298 41.66 -1.51 -12.71
CA PRO A 298 40.71 -1.82 -11.65
C PRO A 298 41.39 -2.59 -10.49
N PRO A 299 40.91 -2.45 -9.24
CA PRO A 299 41.44 -3.20 -8.10
C PRO A 299 41.04 -4.70 -8.17
N PRO A 300 41.80 -5.60 -7.53
CA PRO A 300 41.57 -7.04 -7.64
C PRO A 300 40.32 -7.48 -6.87
N THR A 301 39.52 -8.35 -7.50
CA THR A 301 38.38 -9.04 -6.90
C THR A 301 38.87 -10.04 -5.84
N ARG A 302 38.44 -9.86 -4.58
CA ARG A 302 38.57 -10.90 -3.55
C ARG A 302 37.42 -11.91 -3.72
N SER A 303 37.75 -13.16 -4.02
CA SER A 303 36.81 -14.27 -3.98
C SER A 303 36.45 -14.62 -2.53
N TYR A 304 35.18 -14.45 -2.16
CA TYR A 304 34.64 -15.03 -0.92
C TYR A 304 34.10 -16.42 -1.21
N THR A 305 34.89 -17.46 -0.93
CA THR A 305 34.34 -18.80 -0.73
C THR A 305 33.89 -18.94 0.72
N ARG A 306 32.58 -18.86 0.99
CA ARG A 306 32.03 -19.23 2.31
C ARG A 306 31.59 -20.70 2.29
N ARG A 307 32.09 -21.46 3.27
CA ARG A 307 31.59 -22.79 3.62
C ARG A 307 30.18 -22.65 4.20
N ARG A 308 29.25 -23.53 3.79
CA ARG A 308 27.94 -23.72 4.44
C ARG A 308 28.17 -24.21 5.88
N PRO A 309 27.48 -23.66 6.89
CA PRO A 309 27.32 -24.35 8.17
C PRO A 309 26.23 -25.43 8.02
N GLU A 310 26.55 -26.67 8.39
CA GLU A 310 25.56 -27.72 8.64
C GLU A 310 25.00 -27.51 10.05
N PHE A 311 23.67 -27.53 10.20
CA PHE A 311 23.00 -27.66 11.50
C PHE A 311 21.92 -28.75 11.46
N PRO A 312 21.72 -29.49 12.57
CA PRO A 312 20.94 -30.72 12.61
C PRO A 312 19.45 -30.43 12.85
N GLY A 313 18.57 -31.06 12.06
CA GLY A 313 17.14 -31.10 12.34
C GLY A 313 16.23 -31.04 11.12
N GLU A 314 16.45 -31.89 10.11
CA GLU A 314 15.42 -32.14 9.09
C GLU A 314 14.37 -33.10 9.65
N VAL A 315 13.13 -32.62 9.82
CA VAL A 315 11.98 -33.51 9.97
C VAL A 315 11.53 -33.93 8.58
N SER A 316 11.86 -35.17 8.20
CA SER A 316 11.46 -35.77 6.92
C SER A 316 10.00 -36.22 6.99
N PHE A 317 9.19 -35.79 6.02
CA PHE A 317 7.86 -36.37 5.77
C PHE A 317 7.94 -37.32 4.56
N PRO A 318 7.16 -38.42 4.55
CA PRO A 318 7.23 -39.40 3.46
C PRO A 318 6.80 -38.79 2.11
N PRO A 319 7.40 -39.23 0.99
CA PRO A 319 7.07 -38.72 -0.33
C PRO A 319 5.62 -39.07 -0.71
N ARG A 320 4.93 -38.14 -1.37
CA ARG A 320 3.60 -38.38 -1.95
C ARG A 320 3.70 -39.43 -3.08
N PRO A 321 2.70 -40.31 -3.24
CA PRO A 321 2.64 -41.23 -4.36
C PRO A 321 2.44 -40.47 -5.68
N PRO A 322 2.97 -40.98 -6.81
CA PRO A 322 2.84 -40.33 -8.12
C PRO A 322 1.39 -40.33 -8.60
N LEU A 323 1.01 -39.24 -9.28
CA LEU A 323 -0.28 -39.10 -9.96
C LEU A 323 -0.40 -40.13 -11.09
N PRO A 324 -1.60 -40.71 -11.33
CA PRO A 324 -1.79 -41.65 -12.42
C PRO A 324 -1.60 -40.96 -13.77
N ALA A 325 -0.90 -41.62 -14.68
CA ALA A 325 -0.67 -41.16 -16.04
C ALA A 325 -2.01 -40.97 -16.77
N ARG A 326 -2.15 -39.84 -17.47
CA ARG A 326 -3.27 -39.61 -18.39
C ARG A 326 -3.22 -40.67 -19.49
N GLY A 327 -4.16 -41.63 -19.44
CA GLY A 327 -4.41 -42.55 -20.55
C GLY A 327 -4.83 -41.76 -21.77
N GLY A 328 -4.15 -42.03 -22.89
CA GLY A 328 -4.55 -41.54 -24.21
C GLY A 328 -5.91 -42.11 -24.58
N ASN A 329 -6.80 -41.26 -25.08
CA ASN A 329 -8.04 -41.71 -25.70
C ASN A 329 -7.68 -42.18 -27.12
N GLU A 330 -7.61 -43.51 -27.29
CA GLU A 330 -7.81 -44.13 -28.59
C GLU A 330 -9.27 -43.93 -29.03
N SER A 331 -9.38 -43.50 -30.28
CA SER A 331 -10.59 -43.47 -31.09
C SER A 331 -11.28 -44.83 -31.17
N ALA A 332 -12.60 -44.83 -31.00
CA ALA A 332 -13.45 -45.92 -31.45
C ALA A 332 -14.69 -45.35 -32.18
N GLU A 333 -14.75 -45.66 -33.47
CA GLU A 333 -15.93 -45.63 -34.33
C GLU A 333 -17.01 -46.58 -33.78
N GLY A 334 -18.29 -46.28 -34.06
CA GLY A 334 -19.40 -47.23 -33.84
C GLY A 334 -20.79 -46.61 -33.93
N ASP A 335 -21.38 -46.69 -35.12
CA ASP A 335 -22.80 -46.85 -35.49
C ASP A 335 -23.91 -46.26 -34.61
N VAL A 336 -24.63 -45.25 -35.13
CA VAL A 336 -26.03 -45.30 -35.65
C VAL A 336 -26.21 -44.19 -36.68
#